data_AF-A0A7Z9SZG2-F1
#
_entry.id   AF-A0A7Z9SZG2-F1
#
_cell.length_a   1.000
_cell.length_b   1.000
_cell.length_c   1.000
_cell.angle_alpha   90.00
_cell.angle_beta   90.00
_cell.angle_gamma   90.00
#
_symmetry.space_group_name_H-M   'P 1'
#
loop_
_entity.id
_entity.type
_entity.pdbx_description
1 polymer ?
#
loop_
_entity_poly.entity_id
_entity_poly.type
_entity_poly.pdbx_seq_one_letter_code
_entity_poly.pdbx_strand_id
1 'polypeptide(L)' 'TDGVGHVEEVRGPGVVGYQPRLEKGQSFNYTSFCPLRTEFGVMKGHYEMFFDDGKSFEAEIAPFQLVIPHAIN' A
#
# COMPACT_ATOMS: atom_id res chain seq x y z
N THR A 1 2.70 -8.61 5.83
CA THR A 1 2.99 -9.92 6.42
C THR A 1 4.33 -10.39 5.93
N ASP A 2 5.24 -10.72 6.84
CA ASP A 2 6.55 -11.27 6.49
C ASP A 2 6.47 -12.79 6.20
N GLY A 3 7.60 -13.38 5.85
CA GLY A 3 7.68 -14.77 5.41
C GLY A 3 7.51 -15.80 6.52
N VAL A 4 7.57 -15.39 7.78
CA VAL A 4 7.28 -16.25 8.94
C VAL A 4 5.88 -16.03 9.49
N GLY A 5 5.06 -15.22 8.80
CA GLY A 5 3.66 -14.97 9.14
C GLY A 5 3.45 -13.80 10.12
N HIS A 6 4.48 -13.04 10.46
CA HIS A 6 4.33 -11.86 11.29
C HIS A 6 3.65 -10.74 10.49
N VAL A 7 2.62 -10.13 11.08
CA VAL A 7 1.83 -9.07 10.46
C VAL A 7 2.16 -7.74 11.11
N GLU A 8 2.60 -6.79 10.30
CA GLU A 8 2.67 -5.38 10.68
C GLU A 8 1.55 -4.63 9.96
N GLU A 9 0.84 -3.78 10.71
CA GLU A 9 -0.25 -2.96 10.21
C GLU A 9 0.13 -1.49 10.30
N VAL A 10 0.02 -0.79 9.17
CA VAL A 10 0.30 0.64 9.07
C VAL A 10 -0.98 1.36 8.71
N ARG A 11 -1.38 2.31 9.55
CA ARG A 11 -2.53 3.20 9.33
C ARG A 11 -2.10 4.64 9.51
N GLY A 12 -2.49 5.50 8.57
CA GLY A 12 -2.15 6.91 8.64
C GLY A 12 -2.85 7.73 7.56
N PRO A 13 -2.92 9.06 7.74
CA PRO A 13 -3.54 9.94 6.76
C PRO A 13 -2.66 10.06 5.51
N GLY A 14 -3.28 9.82 4.35
CA GLY A 14 -2.66 10.02 3.05
C GLY A 14 -1.50 9.07 2.74
N VAL A 15 -0.68 9.45 1.77
CA VAL A 15 0.49 8.71 1.29
C VAL A 15 1.70 9.61 1.28
N VAL A 16 2.80 9.19 1.93
CA VAL A 16 4.06 9.95 2.03
C VAL A 16 3.88 11.43 2.44
N GLY A 17 2.86 11.72 3.26
CA GLY A 17 2.53 13.06 3.74
C GLY A 17 1.56 13.86 2.85
N TYR A 18 1.08 13.28 1.74
CA TYR A 18 0.17 13.91 0.80
C TYR A 18 -1.22 13.25 0.80
N GLN A 19 -2.25 14.05 0.57
CA GLN A 19 -3.61 13.58 0.26
C GLN A 19 -3.98 14.09 -1.14
N PRO A 20 -3.59 13.36 -2.20
CA PRO A 20 -3.78 13.83 -3.56
C PRO A 20 -5.27 13.83 -3.94
N ARG A 21 -5.76 14.94 -4.51
CA ARG A 21 -7.05 15.00 -5.18
C ARG A 21 -6.85 14.60 -6.64
N LEU A 22 -7.52 13.53 -7.07
CA LEU A 22 -7.40 12.98 -8.42
C LEU A 22 -8.61 13.34 -9.26
N GLU A 23 -8.37 14.01 -10.40
CA GLU A 23 -9.42 14.17 -11.42
C GLU A 23 -9.49 12.94 -12.33
N LYS A 24 -10.57 12.85 -13.13
CA LYS A 24 -10.75 11.75 -14.06
C LYS A 24 -9.56 11.63 -15.02
N GLY A 25 -8.93 10.45 -15.01
CA GLY A 25 -7.77 10.15 -15.86
C GLY A 25 -6.42 10.60 -15.30
N GLN A 26 -6.41 11.28 -14.15
CA GLN A 26 -5.16 11.60 -13.45
C GLN A 26 -4.65 10.40 -12.66
N SER A 27 -3.34 10.38 -12.44
CA SER A 27 -2.67 9.40 -11.60
C SER A 27 -1.69 10.11 -10.67
N PHE A 28 -1.51 9.55 -9.48
CA PHE A 28 -0.49 9.96 -8.53
C PHE A 28 0.40 8.77 -8.23
N ASN A 29 1.70 8.92 -8.48
CA ASN A 29 2.69 7.88 -8.26
C ASN A 29 3.60 8.28 -7.11
N TYR A 30 3.87 7.35 -6.21
CA TYR A 30 4.78 7.57 -5.09
C TYR A 30 5.59 6.31 -4.81
N THR A 31 6.66 6.48 -4.07
CA THR A 31 7.50 5.38 -3.59
C THR A 31 7.62 5.49 -2.09
N SER A 32 7.43 4.37 -1.40
CA SER A 32 7.57 4.24 0.05
C SER A 32 8.50 3.06 0.35
N PHE A 33 8.81 2.87 1.64
CA PHE A 33 9.65 1.79 2.12
C PHE A 33 8.88 0.91 3.11
N CYS A 34 9.06 -0.40 2.98
CA CYS A 34 8.52 -1.38 3.91
C CYS A 34 9.67 -2.30 4.35
N PRO A 35 10.27 -2.08 5.54
CA PRO A 35 11.32 -2.97 6.04
C PRO A 35 10.70 -4.32 6.39
N LEU A 36 11.22 -5.40 5.81
CA LEU A 36 10.86 -6.77 6.18
C LEU A 36 12.02 -7.43 6.91
N ARG A 37 11.71 -8.31 7.86
CA ARG A 37 12.70 -9.12 8.59
C ARG A 37 13.12 -10.38 7.81
N THR A 38 12.41 -10.70 6.74
CA THR A 38 12.57 -11.91 5.93
C THR A 38 12.80 -11.54 4.46
N GLU A 39 13.36 -12.49 3.69
CA GLU A 39 13.68 -12.30 2.26
C GLU A 39 12.43 -12.26 1.35
N PHE A 40 11.28 -12.69 1.87
CA PHE A 40 9.99 -12.62 1.20
C PHE A 40 8.90 -12.09 2.14
N GLY A 41 7.86 -11.49 1.59
CA GLY A 41 6.66 -11.05 2.30
C GLY A 41 5.53 -10.68 1.35
N VAL A 42 4.39 -10.33 1.92
CA VAL A 42 3.19 -9.90 1.20
C VAL A 42 2.66 -8.61 1.80
N MET A 43 2.34 -7.65 0.95
CA MET A 43 1.61 -6.44 1.30
C MET A 43 0.19 -6.49 0.73
N LYS A 44 -0.78 -6.00 1.48
CA LYS A 44 -2.17 -5.81 1.06
C LYS A 44 -2.77 -4.67 1.88
N GLY A 45 -3.83 -4.04 1.40
CA GLY A 45 -4.51 -2.98 2.13
C GLY A 45 -5.62 -2.33 1.33
N HIS A 46 -5.99 -1.12 1.72
CA HIS A 46 -6.89 -0.26 0.97
C HIS A 46 -6.54 1.20 1.23
N TYR A 47 -6.99 2.09 0.36
CA TYR A 47 -7.09 3.52 0.65
C TYR A 47 -8.53 3.89 0.94
N GLU A 48 -8.75 4.71 1.97
CA GLU A 48 -10.00 5.44 2.13
C GLU A 48 -9.97 6.68 1.21
N MET A 49 -10.87 6.69 0.23
CA MET A 49 -10.99 7.76 -0.75
C MET A 49 -12.26 8.56 -0.44
N PHE A 50 -12.18 9.88 -0.61
CA PHE A 50 -13.29 10.79 -0.38
C PHE A 50 -13.62 11.57 -1.66
N PHE A 51 -14.91 11.67 -1.96
CA PHE A 51 -15.44 12.55 -3.00
C PHE A 51 -15.69 13.96 -2.43
N ASP A 52 -15.75 14.96 -3.30
CA ASP A 52 -16.05 16.34 -2.89
C ASP A 52 -17.46 16.49 -2.29
N ASP A 53 -18.38 15.56 -2.58
CA ASP A 53 -19.73 15.52 -2.03
C ASP A 53 -19.81 14.86 -0.63
N GLY A 54 -18.66 14.49 -0.06
CA GLY A 54 -18.54 13.87 1.26
C GLY A 54 -18.76 12.36 1.30
N LYS A 55 -19.08 11.72 0.17
CA LYS A 55 -19.10 10.25 0.09
C LYS A 55 -17.68 9.70 0.15
N SER A 56 -17.54 8.46 0.61
CA SER A 56 -16.28 7.75 0.60
C SER A 56 -16.42 6.37 -0.01
N PHE A 57 -15.28 5.82 -0.43
CA PHE A 57 -15.16 4.43 -0.84
C PHE A 57 -13.77 3.90 -0.50
N GLU A 58 -13.66 2.58 -0.39
CA GLU A 58 -12.38 1.90 -0.22
C GLU A 58 -11.82 1.50 -1.59
N ALA A 59 -10.61 1.94 -1.89
CA ALA A 59 -9.85 1.47 -3.04
C ALA A 59 -8.94 0.31 -2.59
N GLU A 60 -9.30 -0.91 -2.96
CA GLU A 60 -8.55 -2.12 -2.56
C GLU A 60 -7.16 -2.15 -3.20
N ILE A 61 -6.15 -2.46 -2.39
CA ILE A 61 -4.80 -2.79 -2.82
C ILE A 61 -4.67 -4.31 -2.73
N ALA A 62 -4.81 -4.95 -3.89
CA ALA A 62 -4.68 -6.39 -4.01
C ALA A 62 -3.32 -6.88 -3.45
N PRO A 63 -3.26 -8.08 -2.85
CA PRO A 63 -2.02 -8.60 -2.30
C PRO A 63 -0.92 -8.68 -3.36
N PHE A 64 0.26 -8.14 -3.06
CA PHE A 64 1.46 -8.24 -3.89
C PHE A 64 2.67 -8.68 -3.07
N GLN A 65 3.59 -9.36 -3.73
CA GLN A 65 4.77 -9.97 -3.10
C GLN A 65 5.94 -8.97 -3.05
N LEU A 66 6.64 -8.98 -1.92
CA LEU A 66 7.95 -8.36 -1.76
C LEU A 66 8.96 -9.49 -1.69
N VAL A 67 9.91 -9.54 -2.63
CA VAL A 67 10.90 -10.62 -2.74
C VAL A 67 12.26 -10.00 -3.05
N ILE A 68 13.29 -10.41 -2.32
CA ILE A 68 14.67 -10.06 -2.68
C ILE A 68 15.02 -10.83 -3.98
N PRO A 69 15.54 -10.15 -5.01
CA PRO A 69 16.00 -10.83 -6.21
C PRO A 69 16.95 -11.97 -5.84
N HIS A 70 16.67 -13.18 -6.34
CA HIS A 70 17.47 -14.41 -6.14
C HIS A 70 17.24 -15.15 -4.80
N ALA A 71 16.23 -14.79 -4.00
CA ALA A 71 15.85 -15.52 -2.79
C ALA A 71 15.03 -16.81 -3.05
N ILE A 72 14.60 -17.04 -4.29
CA ILE A 72 13.88 -18.25 -4.69
C ILE A 72 14.77 -19.00 -5.68
N ASN A 73 15.25 -20.18 -5.27
CA ASN A 73 15.99 -21.14 -6.10
C ASN A 73 15.16 -22.42 -6.23
#